data_AF-A0A060ST28-F1
#
_entry.id   AF-A0A060ST28-F1
#
_cell.length_a   1.000
_cell.length_b   1.000
_cell.length_c   1.000
_cell.angle_alpha   90.00
_cell.angle_beta   90.00
_cell.angle_gamma   90.00
#
_symmetry.space_group_name_H-M   'P 1'
#
loop_
_entity.id
_entity.type
_entity.pdbx_description
1 polymer ?
#
loop_
_entity_poly.entity_id
_entity_poly.type
_entity_poly.pdbx_seq_one_letter_code
_entity_poly.pdbx_strand_id
1 'polypeptide(L)'
;MSPTSPTSPRIRDMRGRKNTPPPSGRPPKQKRSVTPSRPMRSELEEFAEHCRAWYYQQDDNAGRQMTQTLATLPPSQRAPFARLQASIRSAYHASVNARRDAEFKAHLSATKPGGSLMPHSRADPRGPLAKKERFERLERFIRTWCTSSMPGTKPFFQGLWAVMRLQVIPQDLGGAGPYRIQWEIDDAVFKESGGKEFMLEAIDVLKGVLGFEETTSLSRSPSTNSTAQYTPFAPLSPIHSRSQSQPLPADTSAPPRTTKTPPISSRTQTRRPRAPSDPFLDTPALSTSYSSANTGLSTSSSSAVDEPITPTTPNTELDDLFARPPPERDFCESDYMRTWTAPDLTNPEFLSLLTLFPPFISRNTLPRFPVTSVSRRPADIEEGEAMQADRQEIKVGTGTMWLGTKRRTDGWQGNWWTRFKLWLARVFC
;
A
#
# COMPACT_ATOMS: atom_id res chain seq x y z
N MET A 1 -14.76 -57.15 79.72
CA MET A 1 -14.65 -56.13 80.78
C MET A 1 -13.26 -56.23 81.37
N SER A 2 -12.57 -55.09 81.47
CA SER A 2 -11.14 -54.94 81.77
C SER A 2 -10.70 -55.59 83.08
N PRO A 3 -9.43 -55.99 83.14
CA PRO A 3 -8.58 -55.50 84.21
C PRO A 3 -7.22 -54.99 83.72
N THR A 4 -6.71 -54.03 84.48
CA THR A 4 -5.47 -53.27 84.25
C THR A 4 -4.28 -53.91 84.97
N SER A 5 -3.09 -53.70 84.37
CA SER A 5 -1.74 -53.77 84.98
C SER A 5 -1.14 -55.20 85.15
N PRO A 6 0.20 -55.41 85.22
CA PRO A 6 1.25 -54.44 85.55
C PRO A 6 2.68 -54.67 84.91
N THR A 7 3.64 -53.85 85.35
CA THR A 7 5.06 -54.17 85.60
C THR A 7 6.06 -54.34 84.44
N SER A 8 7.08 -53.46 84.48
CA SER A 8 8.35 -53.47 83.76
C SER A 8 9.17 -54.76 83.95
N PRO A 9 10.08 -55.10 83.01
CA PRO A 9 11.45 -55.23 83.49
C PRO A 9 12.52 -54.56 82.62
N ARG A 10 13.50 -54.08 83.39
CA ARG A 10 14.83 -53.59 83.06
C ARG A 10 15.71 -54.76 82.65
N ILE A 11 16.32 -54.72 81.46
CA ILE A 11 17.52 -55.52 81.13
C ILE A 11 18.64 -54.58 80.72
N ARG A 12 19.78 -54.84 81.35
CA ARG A 12 21.06 -54.14 81.33
C ARG A 12 21.98 -54.78 80.27
N ASP A 13 22.79 -53.91 79.68
CA ASP A 13 24.18 -54.13 79.27
C ASP A 13 24.51 -55.08 78.11
N MET A 14 25.04 -54.53 77.00
CA MET A 14 26.51 -54.43 76.81
C MET A 14 26.89 -53.77 75.46
N ARG A 15 27.58 -52.63 75.61
CA ARG A 15 28.75 -52.13 74.85
C ARG A 15 28.98 -52.63 73.41
N GLY A 16 28.94 -51.66 72.49
CA GLY A 16 29.67 -51.68 71.23
C GLY A 16 29.98 -50.25 70.77
N ARG A 17 31.06 -49.67 71.30
CA ARG A 17 31.60 -48.36 70.89
C ARG A 17 32.04 -48.41 69.42
N LYS A 18 31.61 -47.44 68.60
CA LYS A 18 32.50 -46.77 67.65
C LYS A 18 32.02 -45.34 67.38
N ASN A 19 32.87 -44.40 67.79
CA ASN A 19 32.77 -42.97 67.60
C ASN A 19 33.13 -42.61 66.14
N THR A 20 32.40 -41.67 65.51
CA THR A 20 32.92 -40.53 64.71
C THR A 20 31.75 -39.59 64.28
N PRO A 21 32.02 -38.29 63.99
CA PRO A 21 31.20 -37.12 64.39
C PRO A 21 30.32 -36.51 63.27
N PRO A 22 29.52 -35.44 63.53
CA PRO A 22 28.38 -35.03 62.70
C PRO A 22 28.71 -33.91 61.69
N PRO A 23 27.98 -33.79 60.57
CA PRO A 23 27.88 -32.55 59.84
C PRO A 23 26.58 -31.81 60.21
N SER A 24 26.70 -30.89 61.17
CA SER A 24 25.82 -29.72 61.26
C SER A 24 26.31 -28.72 60.22
N GLY A 25 25.58 -28.58 59.11
CA GLY A 25 25.90 -27.68 58.02
C GLY A 25 24.62 -27.23 57.33
N ARG A 26 24.19 -26.01 57.66
CA ARG A 26 23.03 -25.29 57.12
C ARG A 26 22.76 -25.55 55.63
N PRO A 27 21.52 -25.87 55.22
CA PRO A 27 21.10 -25.68 53.83
C PRO A 27 20.93 -24.17 53.55
N PRO A 28 21.13 -23.75 52.29
CA PRO A 28 21.52 -22.41 51.90
C PRO A 28 20.37 -21.40 52.01
N LYS A 29 20.72 -20.17 52.39
CA LYS A 29 19.89 -18.98 52.16
C LYS A 29 19.38 -19.02 50.72
N GLN A 30 18.06 -19.13 50.58
CA GLN A 30 17.33 -18.91 49.35
C GLN A 30 17.94 -17.72 48.61
N LYS A 31 18.57 -17.99 47.47
CA LYS A 31 18.73 -16.97 46.43
C LYS A 31 17.31 -16.58 46.06
N ARG A 32 16.82 -15.47 46.61
CA ARG A 32 15.60 -14.82 46.12
C ARG A 32 15.80 -14.68 44.63
N SER A 33 14.99 -15.40 43.85
CA SER A 33 14.73 -15.08 42.47
C SER A 33 14.41 -13.59 42.44
N VAL A 34 15.33 -12.80 41.90
CA VAL A 34 15.07 -11.40 41.54
C VAL A 34 14.08 -11.51 40.38
N THR A 35 12.80 -11.62 40.73
CA THR A 35 11.72 -11.46 39.77
C THR A 35 11.97 -10.11 39.13
N PRO A 36 12.21 -10.03 37.81
CA PRO A 36 12.49 -8.76 37.17
C PRO A 36 11.34 -7.82 37.50
N SER A 37 11.65 -6.75 38.23
CA SER A 37 10.69 -5.72 38.59
C SER A 37 10.06 -5.24 37.29
N ARG A 38 8.73 -5.36 37.19
CA ARG A 38 7.96 -4.83 36.08
C ARG A 38 8.38 -3.36 35.88
N PRO A 39 8.54 -2.89 34.64
CA PRO A 39 8.91 -1.50 34.39
C PRO A 39 7.94 -0.58 35.15
N MET A 40 8.50 0.41 35.84
CA MET A 40 7.68 1.30 36.65
C MET A 40 6.75 2.08 35.71
N ARG A 41 5.45 2.13 36.04
CA ARG A 41 4.44 2.86 35.24
C ARG A 41 4.87 4.30 34.91
N SER A 42 5.62 4.92 35.82
CA SER A 42 6.21 6.26 35.64
C SER A 42 7.21 6.32 34.48
N GLU A 43 8.07 5.32 34.32
CA GLU A 43 9.09 5.29 33.25
C GLU A 43 8.46 5.09 31.87
N LEU A 44 7.36 4.33 31.81
CA LEU A 44 6.59 4.15 30.57
C LEU A 44 5.88 5.45 30.16
N GLU A 45 5.33 6.23 31.11
CA GLU A 45 4.68 7.49 30.80
C GLU A 45 5.70 8.55 30.34
N GLU A 46 6.84 8.70 31.02
CA GLU A 46 7.93 9.59 30.61
C GLU A 46 8.43 9.22 29.20
N PHE A 47 8.60 7.92 28.93
CA PHE A 47 8.94 7.46 27.59
C PHE A 47 7.84 7.75 26.56
N ALA A 48 6.56 7.66 26.94
CA ALA A 48 5.44 8.04 26.07
C ALA A 48 5.49 9.53 25.73
N GLU A 49 5.80 10.40 26.69
CA GLU A 49 5.98 11.84 26.49
C GLU A 49 7.12 12.11 25.50
N HIS A 50 8.27 11.46 25.65
CA HIS A 50 9.38 11.58 24.68
C HIS A 50 8.96 11.11 23.27
N CYS A 51 8.22 10.01 23.17
CA CYS A 51 7.68 9.56 21.88
C CYS A 51 6.73 10.60 21.26
N ARG A 52 5.81 11.18 22.06
CA ARG A 52 4.85 12.19 21.58
C ARG A 52 5.56 13.47 21.16
N ALA A 53 6.49 13.97 21.96
CA ALA A 53 7.29 15.16 21.64
C ALA A 53 8.10 14.96 20.35
N TRP A 54 8.72 13.79 20.18
CA TRP A 54 9.44 13.46 18.95
C TRP A 54 8.52 13.46 17.72
N TYR A 55 7.45 12.64 17.72
CA TYR A 55 6.61 12.50 16.51
C TYR A 55 5.75 13.74 16.21
N TYR A 56 5.15 14.38 17.21
CA TYR A 56 4.21 15.48 17.00
C TYR A 56 4.87 16.87 17.01
N GLN A 57 5.93 17.07 17.80
CA GLN A 57 6.57 18.38 17.97
C GLN A 57 7.92 18.46 17.25
N GLN A 58 8.43 17.35 16.69
CA GLN A 58 9.73 17.26 16.03
C GLN A 58 10.90 17.66 16.94
N ASP A 59 10.80 17.33 18.24
CA ASP A 59 11.86 17.62 19.22
C ASP A 59 13.00 16.58 19.17
N ASP A 60 14.11 16.95 18.53
CA ASP A 60 15.33 16.13 18.42
C ASP A 60 15.86 15.62 19.77
N ASN A 61 15.71 16.40 20.85
CA ASN A 61 16.19 15.98 22.16
C ASN A 61 15.34 14.82 22.71
N ALA A 62 14.01 14.92 22.57
CA ALA A 62 13.10 13.84 22.92
C ALA A 62 13.36 12.56 22.09
N GLY A 63 13.70 12.71 20.80
CA GLY A 63 14.10 11.59 19.93
C GLY A 63 15.37 10.88 20.40
N ARG A 64 16.37 11.63 20.87
CA ARG A 64 17.61 11.08 21.47
C ARG A 64 17.31 10.35 22.76
N GLN A 65 16.50 10.94 23.64
CA GLN A 65 16.14 10.34 24.92
C GLN A 65 15.33 9.05 24.73
N MET A 66 14.36 9.03 23.81
CA MET A 66 13.64 7.81 23.40
C MET A 66 14.61 6.70 22.95
N THR A 67 15.57 7.03 22.08
CA THR A 67 16.55 6.04 21.56
C THR A 67 17.48 5.55 22.66
N GLN A 68 17.94 6.46 23.53
CA GLN A 68 18.78 6.15 24.68
C GLN A 68 18.07 5.20 25.64
N THR A 69 16.81 5.46 26.00
CA THR A 69 16.01 4.59 26.86
C THR A 69 15.91 3.18 26.30
N LEU A 70 15.63 3.02 25.01
CA LEU A 70 15.57 1.68 24.39
C LEU A 70 16.93 0.97 24.36
N ALA A 71 18.02 1.70 24.23
CA ALA A 71 19.37 1.15 24.20
C ALA A 71 19.85 0.69 25.59
N THR A 72 19.53 1.44 26.65
CA THR A 72 19.98 1.17 28.03
C THR A 72 19.14 0.10 28.73
N LEU A 73 17.89 -0.11 28.29
CA LEU A 73 17.01 -1.13 28.88
C LEU A 73 17.55 -2.56 28.66
N PRO A 74 17.46 -3.44 29.68
CA PRO A 74 17.71 -4.87 29.53
C PRO A 74 16.76 -5.51 28.50
N PRO A 75 17.19 -6.53 27.72
CA PRO A 75 16.35 -7.16 26.70
C PRO A 75 14.98 -7.64 27.20
N SER A 76 14.89 -8.13 28.44
CA SER A 76 13.64 -8.60 29.07
C SER A 76 12.61 -7.48 29.32
N GLN A 77 13.05 -6.22 29.39
CA GLN A 77 12.19 -5.07 29.69
C GLN A 77 11.90 -4.19 28.46
N ARG A 78 12.51 -4.47 27.30
CA ARG A 78 12.33 -3.64 26.08
C ARG A 78 10.95 -3.80 25.44
N ALA A 79 10.32 -4.97 25.55
CA ALA A 79 9.10 -5.27 24.80
C ALA A 79 7.93 -4.29 25.08
N PRO A 80 7.62 -3.91 26.34
CA PRO A 80 6.59 -2.92 26.63
C PRO A 80 6.87 -1.53 26.02
N PHE A 81 8.11 -1.04 26.12
CA PHE A 81 8.52 0.25 25.54
C PHE A 81 8.44 0.24 24.02
N ALA A 82 8.89 -0.85 23.38
CA ALA A 82 8.80 -0.99 21.92
C ALA A 82 7.35 -1.04 21.43
N ARG A 83 6.45 -1.74 22.15
CA ARG A 83 5.00 -1.75 21.84
C ARG A 83 4.39 -0.37 21.99
N LEU A 84 4.75 0.35 23.04
CA LEU A 84 4.28 1.72 23.29
C LEU A 84 4.76 2.69 22.19
N GLN A 85 6.03 2.64 21.82
CA GLN A 85 6.58 3.44 20.71
C GLN A 85 5.86 3.12 19.39
N ALA A 86 5.63 1.84 19.10
CA ALA A 86 4.93 1.41 17.89
C ALA A 86 3.47 1.88 17.88
N SER A 87 2.77 1.80 19.02
CA SER A 87 1.40 2.31 19.18
C SER A 87 1.32 3.81 18.93
N ILE A 88 2.20 4.60 19.56
CA ILE A 88 2.25 6.07 19.38
C ILE A 88 2.61 6.43 17.94
N ARG A 89 3.58 5.73 17.32
CA ARG A 89 3.95 5.93 15.92
C ARG A 89 2.75 5.63 14.99
N SER A 90 2.03 4.54 15.25
CA SER A 90 0.82 4.18 14.49
C SER A 90 -0.26 5.25 14.64
N ALA A 91 -0.54 5.71 15.86
CA ALA A 91 -1.51 6.78 16.12
C ALA A 91 -1.10 8.11 15.45
N TYR A 92 0.19 8.42 15.43
CA TYR A 92 0.72 9.57 14.70
C TYR A 92 0.44 9.45 13.20
N HIS A 93 0.83 8.36 12.55
CA HIS A 93 0.58 8.16 11.11
C HIS A 93 -0.93 8.16 10.78
N ALA A 94 -1.76 7.55 11.62
CA ALA A 94 -3.21 7.61 11.47
C ALA A 94 -3.73 9.05 11.54
N SER A 95 -3.26 9.85 12.50
CA SER A 95 -3.65 11.27 12.62
C SER A 95 -3.18 12.14 11.46
N VAL A 96 -1.98 11.88 10.93
CA VAL A 96 -1.44 12.57 9.74
C VAL A 96 -2.25 12.21 8.49
N ASN A 97 -2.60 10.93 8.33
CA ASN A 97 -3.44 10.47 7.23
C ASN A 97 -4.85 11.06 7.32
N ALA A 98 -5.47 11.03 8.50
CA ALA A 98 -6.79 11.63 8.74
C ALA A 98 -6.80 13.13 8.43
N ARG A 99 -5.74 13.88 8.79
CA ARG A 99 -5.60 15.29 8.41
C ARG A 99 -5.51 15.47 6.90
N ARG A 100 -4.68 14.68 6.22
CA ARG A 100 -4.54 14.74 4.76
C ARG A 100 -5.86 14.42 4.05
N ASP A 101 -6.61 13.44 4.55
CA ASP A 101 -7.92 13.07 4.01
C ASP A 101 -8.96 14.18 4.23
N ALA A 102 -8.97 14.80 5.41
CA ALA A 102 -9.84 15.94 5.69
C ALA A 102 -9.51 17.13 4.79
N GLU A 103 -8.22 17.45 4.60
CA GLU A 103 -7.77 18.51 3.68
C GLU A 103 -8.18 18.22 2.23
N PHE A 104 -7.98 16.99 1.76
CA PHE A 104 -8.40 16.55 0.42
C PHE A 104 -9.90 16.72 0.23
N LYS A 105 -10.72 16.21 1.16
CA LYS A 105 -12.19 16.29 1.09
C LYS A 105 -12.70 17.74 1.19
N ALA A 106 -12.08 18.56 2.04
CA ALA A 106 -12.43 19.96 2.19
C ALA A 106 -12.14 20.73 0.89
N HIS A 107 -10.96 20.53 0.30
CA HIS A 107 -10.60 21.21 -0.94
C HIS A 107 -11.45 20.73 -2.12
N LEU A 108 -11.67 19.42 -2.23
CA LEU A 108 -12.51 18.83 -3.26
C LEU A 108 -13.96 19.34 -3.19
N SER A 109 -14.55 19.45 -1.99
CA SER A 109 -15.93 19.93 -1.82
C SER A 109 -16.06 21.45 -2.04
N ALA A 110 -15.05 22.23 -1.64
CA ALA A 110 -15.03 23.68 -1.85
C ALA A 110 -14.89 24.05 -3.35
N THR A 111 -14.13 23.27 -4.12
CA THR A 111 -13.91 23.51 -5.54
C THR A 111 -15.13 23.08 -6.35
N LYS A 112 -15.74 24.01 -7.09
CA LYS A 112 -16.85 23.72 -8.01
C LYS A 112 -16.30 23.42 -9.42
N PRO A 113 -16.93 22.54 -10.21
CA PRO A 113 -16.56 22.33 -11.61
C PRO A 113 -16.56 23.65 -12.40
N GLY A 114 -15.43 24.02 -13.01
CA GLY A 114 -15.28 25.30 -13.72
C GLY A 114 -15.21 26.54 -12.80
N GLY A 115 -15.21 26.36 -11.48
CA GLY A 115 -15.27 27.42 -10.48
C GLY A 115 -13.99 28.22 -10.30
N SER A 116 -12.84 27.68 -10.70
CA SER A 116 -11.52 28.30 -10.54
C SER A 116 -11.10 29.16 -11.73
N LEU A 117 -11.97 29.28 -12.74
CA LEU A 117 -11.82 30.25 -13.82
C LEU A 117 -12.11 31.67 -13.31
N MET A 118 -11.47 32.67 -13.92
CA MET A 118 -11.73 34.08 -13.60
C MET A 118 -13.20 34.45 -13.86
N PRO A 119 -13.79 35.42 -13.12
CA PRO A 119 -15.20 35.76 -13.23
C PRO A 119 -15.68 36.02 -14.68
N HIS A 120 -14.90 36.74 -15.49
CA HIS A 120 -15.22 37.00 -16.89
C HIS A 120 -15.20 35.74 -17.76
N SER A 121 -14.31 34.79 -17.47
CA SER A 121 -14.24 33.49 -18.15
C SER A 121 -15.37 32.55 -17.72
N ARG A 122 -15.87 32.69 -16.49
CA ARG A 122 -17.02 31.93 -15.98
C ARG A 122 -18.36 32.39 -16.56
N ALA A 123 -18.48 33.67 -16.92
CA ALA A 123 -19.68 34.21 -17.55
C ALA A 123 -19.96 33.55 -18.92
N ASP A 124 -18.90 33.24 -19.67
CA ASP A 124 -18.97 32.44 -20.90
C ASP A 124 -17.93 31.30 -20.88
N PRO A 125 -18.28 30.14 -20.28
CA PRO A 125 -17.35 29.02 -20.14
C PRO A 125 -16.88 28.42 -21.48
N ARG A 126 -17.60 28.67 -22.58
CA ARG A 126 -17.27 28.18 -23.93
C ARG A 126 -16.57 29.25 -24.78
N GLY A 127 -16.49 30.47 -24.26
CA GLY A 127 -15.84 31.61 -24.88
C GLY A 127 -14.33 31.42 -25.06
N PRO A 128 -13.71 32.23 -25.93
CA PRO A 128 -12.27 32.15 -26.20
C PRO A 128 -11.42 32.46 -24.96
N LEU A 129 -11.89 33.36 -24.08
CA LEU A 129 -11.18 33.70 -22.84
C LEU A 129 -11.11 32.51 -21.88
N ALA A 130 -12.21 31.79 -21.68
CA ALA A 130 -12.24 30.60 -20.83
C ALA A 130 -11.35 29.48 -21.39
N LYS A 131 -11.38 29.28 -22.72
CA LYS A 131 -10.49 28.32 -23.42
C LYS A 131 -9.02 28.66 -23.22
N LYS A 132 -8.66 29.93 -23.38
CA LYS A 132 -7.29 30.43 -23.17
C LYS A 132 -6.84 30.21 -21.73
N GLU A 133 -7.68 30.56 -20.76
CA GLU A 133 -7.36 30.37 -19.34
C GLU A 133 -7.20 28.90 -18.98
N ARG A 134 -8.07 28.00 -19.48
CA ARG A 134 -7.92 26.55 -19.29
C ARG A 134 -6.61 26.04 -19.87
N PHE A 135 -6.24 26.49 -21.06
CA PHE A 135 -4.98 26.13 -21.69
C PHE A 135 -3.78 26.58 -20.85
N GLU A 136 -3.72 27.84 -20.43
CA GLU A 136 -2.60 28.39 -19.65
C GLU A 136 -2.47 27.75 -18.27
N ARG A 137 -3.59 27.48 -17.59
CA ARG A 137 -3.60 26.81 -16.29
C ARG A 137 -3.17 25.35 -16.41
N LEU A 138 -3.68 24.62 -17.41
CA LEU A 138 -3.27 23.24 -17.66
C LEU A 138 -1.80 23.15 -18.08
N GLU A 139 -1.33 24.08 -18.92
CA GLU A 139 0.07 24.15 -19.35
C GLU A 139 1.00 24.31 -18.16
N ARG A 140 0.71 25.26 -17.25
CA ARG A 140 1.50 25.45 -16.03
C ARG A 140 1.54 24.17 -15.21
N PHE A 141 0.38 23.55 -14.98
CA PHE A 141 0.28 22.33 -14.18
C PHE A 141 1.09 21.17 -14.78
N ILE A 142 0.97 20.93 -16.09
CA ILE A 142 1.75 19.88 -16.77
C ILE A 142 3.24 20.20 -16.71
N ARG A 143 3.66 21.45 -16.93
CA ARG A 143 5.08 21.84 -16.87
C ARG A 143 5.68 21.66 -15.47
N THR A 144 4.90 21.92 -14.42
CA THR A 144 5.35 21.78 -13.03
C THR A 144 5.44 20.31 -12.62
N TRP A 145 4.38 19.53 -12.88
CA TRP A 145 4.21 18.21 -12.25
C TRP A 145 4.39 17.02 -13.19
N CYS A 146 4.36 17.22 -14.51
CA CYS A 146 4.59 16.17 -15.50
C CYS A 146 6.01 16.28 -16.07
N THR A 147 7.00 16.15 -15.20
CA THR A 147 8.42 16.19 -15.56
C THR A 147 9.05 14.80 -15.46
N SER A 148 10.12 14.55 -16.23
CA SER A 148 10.81 13.25 -16.17
C SER A 148 11.47 12.98 -14.81
N SER A 149 11.70 14.03 -14.00
CA SER A 149 12.21 13.94 -12.62
C SER A 149 11.15 13.55 -11.58
N MET A 150 9.86 13.60 -11.93
CA MET A 150 8.75 13.28 -11.03
C MET A 150 8.01 12.02 -11.51
N PRO A 151 8.57 10.81 -11.28
CA PRO A 151 7.94 9.57 -11.74
C PRO A 151 6.62 9.26 -11.01
N GLY A 152 6.44 9.76 -9.77
CA GLY A 152 5.26 9.48 -8.94
C GLY A 152 3.95 9.98 -9.54
N THR A 153 3.94 11.15 -10.16
CA THR A 153 2.75 11.76 -10.79
C THR A 153 2.52 11.26 -12.23
N LYS A 154 3.48 10.57 -12.84
CA LYS A 154 3.41 10.13 -14.24
C LYS A 154 2.17 9.29 -14.55
N PRO A 155 1.77 8.28 -13.74
CA PRO A 155 0.58 7.49 -14.03
C PRO A 155 -0.71 8.31 -14.05
N PHE A 156 -0.81 9.33 -13.19
CA PHE A 156 -1.95 10.26 -13.20
C PHE A 156 -2.05 11.00 -14.53
N PHE A 157 -0.94 11.53 -15.04
CA PHE A 157 -0.92 12.24 -16.34
C PHE A 157 -1.17 11.31 -17.53
N GLN A 158 -0.76 10.04 -17.45
CA GLN A 158 -1.11 9.04 -18.47
C GLN A 158 -2.62 8.80 -18.51
N GLY A 159 -3.27 8.66 -17.35
CA GLY A 159 -4.72 8.54 -17.26
C GLY A 159 -5.44 9.78 -17.80
N LEU A 160 -5.03 10.98 -17.36
CA LEU A 160 -5.61 12.25 -17.83
C LEU A 160 -5.49 12.42 -19.35
N TRP A 161 -4.29 12.17 -19.90
CA TRP A 161 -4.07 12.21 -21.34
C TRP A 161 -4.99 11.23 -22.08
N ALA A 162 -5.11 10.00 -21.57
CA ALA A 162 -5.95 8.98 -22.19
C ALA A 162 -7.42 9.35 -22.18
N VAL A 163 -7.96 9.85 -21.06
CA VAL A 163 -9.35 10.36 -20.99
C VAL A 163 -9.57 11.45 -22.04
N MET A 164 -8.69 12.45 -22.11
CA MET A 164 -8.83 13.55 -23.07
C MET A 164 -8.69 13.07 -24.52
N ARG A 165 -7.82 12.09 -24.78
CA ARG A 165 -7.59 11.54 -26.11
C ARG A 165 -8.74 10.67 -26.58
N LEU A 166 -9.29 9.84 -25.71
CA LEU A 166 -10.44 8.99 -26.02
C LEU A 166 -11.72 9.81 -26.23
N GLN A 167 -11.85 10.97 -25.58
CA GLN A 167 -12.97 11.89 -25.77
C GLN A 167 -13.06 12.46 -27.20
N VAL A 168 -11.94 12.54 -27.92
CA VAL A 168 -11.94 13.04 -29.31
C VAL A 168 -12.03 11.94 -30.35
N ILE A 169 -11.91 10.67 -29.94
CA ILE A 169 -12.00 9.52 -30.85
C ILE A 169 -13.48 9.13 -31.02
N PRO A 170 -13.93 8.88 -32.26
CA PRO A 170 -15.27 8.36 -32.54
C PRO A 170 -15.55 7.00 -31.89
N GLN A 171 -16.81 6.71 -31.58
CA GLN A 171 -17.21 5.46 -30.91
C GLN A 171 -16.93 4.22 -31.77
N ASP A 172 -17.12 4.32 -33.10
CA ASP A 172 -16.79 3.25 -34.07
C ASP A 172 -15.32 2.86 -34.08
N LEU A 173 -14.45 3.73 -33.55
CA LEU A 173 -13.02 3.53 -33.42
C LEU A 173 -12.59 3.20 -31.99
N GLY A 174 -13.52 2.91 -31.09
CA GLY A 174 -13.23 2.64 -29.68
C GLY A 174 -12.88 3.88 -28.87
N GLY A 175 -13.37 5.06 -29.29
CA GLY A 175 -13.39 6.26 -28.48
C GLY A 175 -14.73 6.48 -27.79
N ALA A 176 -14.90 7.64 -27.16
CA ALA A 176 -16.12 7.95 -26.42
C ALA A 176 -17.28 8.45 -27.29
N GLY A 177 -16.96 9.04 -28.45
CA GLY A 177 -17.96 9.63 -29.34
C GLY A 177 -18.88 10.63 -28.59
N PRO A 178 -20.21 10.42 -28.59
CA PRO A 178 -21.16 11.33 -27.96
C PRO A 178 -21.26 11.16 -26.44
N TYR A 179 -20.59 10.17 -25.83
CA TYR A 179 -20.65 9.90 -24.41
C TYR A 179 -19.49 10.56 -23.66
N ARG A 180 -19.67 10.80 -22.36
CA ARG A 180 -18.61 11.28 -21.47
C ARG A 180 -17.96 10.10 -20.77
N ILE A 181 -16.63 10.06 -20.79
CA ILE A 181 -15.85 9.03 -20.09
C ILE A 181 -15.99 9.22 -18.59
N GLN A 182 -16.19 8.11 -17.87
CA GLN A 182 -16.03 8.02 -16.43
C GLN A 182 -14.66 7.41 -16.15
N TRP A 183 -13.91 8.05 -15.26
CA TRP A 183 -12.54 7.70 -14.90
C TRP A 183 -12.45 7.53 -13.39
N GLU A 184 -12.35 6.29 -12.94
CA GLU A 184 -12.21 5.95 -11.54
C GLU A 184 -10.74 5.92 -11.13
N ILE A 185 -10.45 6.63 -10.05
CA ILE A 185 -9.12 6.79 -9.50
C ILE A 185 -9.22 6.70 -7.99
N ASP A 186 -8.23 6.09 -7.36
CA ASP A 186 -8.03 6.13 -5.92
C ASP A 186 -7.62 7.55 -5.47
N ASP A 187 -8.26 8.08 -4.43
CA ASP A 187 -7.89 9.34 -3.78
C ASP A 187 -6.39 9.34 -3.36
N ALA A 188 -5.77 8.18 -3.09
CA ALA A 188 -4.33 8.04 -2.82
C ALA A 188 -3.44 8.61 -3.94
N VAL A 189 -3.89 8.55 -5.20
CA VAL A 189 -3.15 9.11 -6.35
C VAL A 189 -2.93 10.61 -6.17
N PHE A 190 -3.89 11.32 -5.59
CA PHE A 190 -3.77 12.75 -5.30
C PHE A 190 -2.93 13.00 -4.04
N LYS A 191 -3.13 12.17 -3.01
CA LYS A 191 -2.55 12.36 -1.68
C LYS A 191 -1.07 12.01 -1.59
N GLU A 192 -0.58 11.07 -2.41
CA GLU A 192 0.75 10.45 -2.24
C GLU A 192 1.71 10.74 -3.40
N SER A 193 1.22 10.96 -4.62
CA SER A 193 2.08 11.00 -5.83
C SER A 193 3.02 12.21 -5.91
N GLY A 194 2.60 13.36 -5.38
CA GLY A 194 3.32 14.64 -5.52
C GLY A 194 3.24 15.56 -4.30
N GLY A 195 2.75 15.05 -3.16
CA GLY A 195 2.56 15.81 -1.93
C GLY A 195 1.36 16.77 -1.97
N LYS A 196 1.27 17.63 -0.94
CA LYS A 196 0.12 18.52 -0.71
C LYS A 196 -0.10 19.53 -1.84
N GLU A 197 0.96 20.14 -2.36
CA GLU A 197 0.85 21.15 -3.42
C GLU A 197 0.30 20.53 -4.72
N PHE A 198 0.77 19.33 -5.08
CA PHE A 198 0.22 18.58 -6.21
C PHE A 198 -1.25 18.26 -6.01
N MET A 199 -1.63 17.78 -4.82
CA MET A 199 -3.02 17.45 -4.49
C MET A 199 -3.96 18.64 -4.71
N LEU A 200 -3.59 19.82 -4.19
CA LEU A 200 -4.39 21.03 -4.32
C LEU A 200 -4.47 21.50 -5.77
N GLU A 201 -3.34 21.61 -6.46
CA GLU A 201 -3.31 22.06 -7.86
C GLU A 201 -4.00 21.08 -8.82
N ALA A 202 -3.89 19.77 -8.58
CA ALA A 202 -4.56 18.76 -9.38
C ALA A 202 -6.10 18.85 -9.26
N ILE A 203 -6.63 19.07 -8.05
CA ILE A 203 -8.06 19.29 -7.84
C ILE A 203 -8.50 20.59 -8.51
N ASP A 204 -7.74 21.69 -8.32
CA ASP A 204 -8.04 22.98 -8.93
C ASP A 204 -8.06 22.88 -10.45
N VAL A 205 -7.10 22.19 -11.06
CA VAL A 205 -7.01 22.07 -12.51
C VAL A 205 -8.05 21.10 -13.07
N LEU A 206 -8.22 19.91 -12.50
CA LEU A 206 -9.21 18.95 -13.00
C LEU A 206 -10.63 19.45 -12.79
N LYS A 207 -10.98 19.76 -11.54
CA LYS A 207 -12.34 20.15 -11.17
C LYS A 207 -12.55 21.62 -11.50
N GLY A 208 -11.74 22.49 -10.91
CA GLY A 208 -11.92 23.93 -10.95
C GLY A 208 -11.73 24.58 -12.32
N VAL A 209 -10.76 24.12 -13.11
CA VAL A 209 -10.40 24.72 -14.40
C VAL A 209 -11.03 23.95 -15.55
N LEU A 210 -10.77 22.65 -15.66
CA LEU A 210 -11.26 21.82 -16.77
C LEU A 210 -12.74 21.47 -16.62
N GLY A 211 -13.28 21.46 -15.41
CA GLY A 211 -14.70 21.18 -15.17
C GLY A 211 -15.02 19.69 -15.09
N PHE A 212 -14.07 18.84 -14.67
CA PHE A 212 -14.40 17.47 -14.33
C PHE A 212 -15.44 17.45 -13.20
N GLU A 213 -16.40 16.55 -13.30
CA GLU A 213 -17.37 16.30 -12.24
C GLU A 213 -16.91 15.09 -11.45
N GLU A 214 -16.95 15.19 -10.13
CA GLU A 214 -16.57 14.09 -9.24
C GLU A 214 -17.82 13.49 -8.61
N THR A 215 -17.81 12.19 -8.42
CA THR A 215 -18.83 11.47 -7.66
C THR A 215 -18.11 10.41 -6.84
N THR A 216 -18.38 10.38 -5.54
CA THR A 216 -17.95 9.26 -4.70
C THR A 216 -18.53 7.99 -5.27
N SER A 217 -17.69 7.02 -5.65
CA SER A 217 -18.21 5.70 -6.02
C SER A 217 -18.93 5.19 -4.78
N LEU A 218 -20.26 5.01 -4.85
CA LEU A 218 -20.94 4.23 -3.82
C LEU A 218 -20.27 2.87 -3.90
N SER A 219 -19.49 2.56 -2.88
CA SER A 219 -18.81 1.29 -2.70
C SER A 219 -19.71 0.19 -3.24
N ARG A 220 -19.19 -0.60 -4.18
CA ARG A 220 -19.75 -1.92 -4.50
C ARG A 220 -20.10 -2.52 -3.16
N SER A 221 -21.39 -2.69 -2.87
CA SER A 221 -21.79 -3.58 -1.80
C SER A 221 -21.00 -4.87 -2.08
N PRO A 222 -20.15 -5.36 -1.16
CA PRO A 222 -19.63 -6.69 -1.32
C PRO A 222 -20.88 -7.54 -1.47
N SER A 223 -21.07 -8.15 -2.64
CA SER A 223 -22.23 -9.00 -2.90
C SER A 223 -22.16 -10.10 -1.86
N THR A 224 -22.92 -9.94 -0.78
CA THR A 224 -23.17 -10.93 0.25
C THR A 224 -24.04 -12.02 -0.35
N ASN A 225 -23.44 -12.81 -1.25
CA ASN A 225 -23.93 -14.13 -1.65
C ASN A 225 -22.85 -15.18 -1.35
N SER A 226 -22.10 -14.98 -0.26
CA SER A 226 -21.48 -16.09 0.45
C SER A 226 -22.19 -16.20 1.79
N THR A 227 -22.89 -17.31 1.98
CA THR A 227 -23.41 -17.78 3.27
C THR A 227 -22.23 -18.00 4.22
N ALA A 228 -21.70 -16.91 4.77
CA ALA A 228 -20.77 -16.95 5.88
C ALA A 228 -21.58 -17.29 7.13
N GLN A 229 -21.61 -18.57 7.48
CA GLN A 229 -21.99 -19.02 8.81
C GLN A 229 -21.11 -18.28 9.83
N TYR A 230 -21.76 -17.60 10.76
CA TYR A 230 -21.15 -17.08 11.97
C TYR A 230 -20.39 -18.21 12.68
N THR A 231 -19.06 -18.13 12.70
CA THR A 231 -18.22 -18.85 13.67
C THR A 231 -17.51 -17.82 14.53
N PRO A 232 -17.89 -17.64 15.81
CA PRO A 232 -17.05 -16.92 16.76
C PRO A 232 -15.86 -17.85 17.08
N PHE A 233 -14.66 -17.28 17.16
CA PHE A 233 -13.38 -17.96 17.40
C PHE A 233 -12.73 -18.63 16.17
N ALA A 234 -11.93 -17.84 15.45
CA ALA A 234 -10.80 -18.36 14.68
C ALA A 234 -9.48 -17.90 15.34
N PRO A 235 -8.60 -18.82 15.76
CA PRO A 235 -7.32 -18.49 16.37
C PRO A 235 -6.33 -17.92 15.33
N LEU A 236 -5.54 -16.93 15.78
CA LEU A 236 -4.46 -16.28 15.06
C LEU A 236 -3.51 -17.32 14.44
N SER A 237 -3.40 -17.33 13.11
CA SER A 237 -2.37 -18.11 12.41
C SER A 237 -1.03 -17.36 12.49
N PRO A 238 0.09 -18.03 12.84
CA PRO A 238 1.40 -17.39 12.91
C PRO A 238 1.92 -17.04 11.51
N ILE A 239 2.28 -15.77 11.32
CA ILE A 239 2.96 -15.27 10.14
C ILE A 239 4.40 -15.80 10.15
N HIS A 240 4.67 -16.82 9.33
CA HIS A 240 6.01 -17.15 8.87
C HIS A 240 6.02 -17.15 7.34
N SER A 241 6.11 -15.96 6.75
CA SER A 241 6.46 -15.80 5.34
C SER A 241 7.99 -15.80 5.24
N ARG A 242 8.56 -16.98 4.97
CA ARG A 242 9.97 -17.15 4.59
C ARG A 242 10.03 -17.29 3.08
N SER A 243 10.74 -16.37 2.47
CA SER A 243 11.06 -16.29 1.05
C SER A 243 11.75 -17.57 0.58
N GLN A 244 11.18 -18.27 -0.39
CA GLN A 244 11.90 -19.20 -1.26
C GLN A 244 11.62 -18.84 -2.71
N SER A 245 12.60 -18.22 -3.36
CA SER A 245 12.70 -18.10 -4.80
C SER A 245 13.27 -19.40 -5.36
N GLN A 246 12.50 -20.10 -6.19
CA GLN A 246 13.01 -21.11 -7.12
C GLN A 246 12.74 -20.64 -8.56
N PRO A 247 13.74 -20.69 -9.47
CA PRO A 247 13.54 -20.45 -10.88
C PRO A 247 13.16 -21.77 -11.58
N LEU A 248 12.19 -21.72 -12.50
CA LEU A 248 11.93 -22.82 -13.43
C LEU A 248 12.34 -22.43 -14.87
N PRO A 249 12.84 -23.41 -15.65
CA PRO A 249 13.58 -23.21 -16.89
C PRO A 249 12.69 -22.91 -18.09
N ALA A 250 13.26 -22.14 -19.04
CA ALA A 250 12.69 -21.88 -20.35
C ALA A 250 12.93 -23.07 -21.28
N ASP A 251 11.86 -23.57 -21.91
CA ASP A 251 11.93 -24.56 -22.97
C ASP A 251 11.56 -23.94 -24.33
N THR A 252 12.62 -23.69 -25.10
CA THR A 252 12.84 -24.11 -26.49
C THR A 252 11.63 -24.49 -27.37
N SER A 253 11.29 -23.65 -28.35
CA SER A 253 11.15 -24.06 -29.75
C SER A 253 10.91 -22.87 -30.69
N ALA A 254 11.87 -22.61 -31.58
CA ALA A 254 11.73 -21.75 -32.76
C ALA A 254 12.29 -22.50 -33.99
N PRO A 255 11.64 -22.44 -35.16
CA PRO A 255 12.16 -23.01 -36.40
C PRO A 255 13.03 -22.01 -37.20
N PRO A 256 13.93 -22.50 -38.08
CA PRO A 256 15.03 -21.69 -38.66
C PRO A 256 14.69 -21.10 -40.03
N ARG A 257 15.18 -19.90 -40.34
CA ARG A 257 15.40 -19.43 -41.72
C ARG A 257 16.57 -18.43 -41.86
N THR A 258 17.65 -18.94 -42.45
CA THR A 258 18.52 -18.37 -43.51
C THR A 258 19.07 -16.94 -43.40
N THR A 259 20.36 -16.87 -43.06
CA THR A 259 21.47 -16.17 -43.76
C THR A 259 21.23 -14.82 -44.44
N LYS A 260 21.90 -13.76 -43.92
CA LYS A 260 22.79 -12.85 -44.68
C LYS A 260 23.50 -11.86 -43.74
N THR A 261 24.81 -11.96 -43.67
CA THR A 261 25.81 -10.94 -43.26
C THR A 261 25.79 -9.74 -44.21
N PRO A 262 26.30 -8.51 -43.86
CA PRO A 262 27.73 -8.30 -43.54
C PRO A 262 27.98 -7.09 -42.54
N PRO A 263 29.16 -6.43 -42.45
CA PRO A 263 29.92 -6.42 -41.19
C PRO A 263 30.37 -5.00 -40.70
N ILE A 264 31.19 -4.98 -39.64
CA ILE A 264 32.25 -3.97 -39.29
C ILE A 264 31.98 -2.94 -38.16
N SER A 265 32.85 -3.02 -37.14
CA SER A 265 33.38 -2.01 -36.17
C SER A 265 32.37 -1.36 -35.18
N SER A 266 32.65 -1.03 -33.92
CA SER A 266 33.87 -0.61 -33.19
C SER A 266 33.56 -0.71 -31.68
N ARG A 267 34.42 -1.28 -30.83
CA ARG A 267 35.49 -0.62 -30.04
C ARG A 267 35.03 0.26 -28.85
N THR A 268 35.55 -0.12 -27.67
CA THR A 268 35.88 0.67 -26.46
C THR A 268 34.76 1.19 -25.53
N GLN A 269 34.55 0.45 -24.44
CA GLN A 269 34.06 0.99 -23.17
C GLN A 269 35.17 1.82 -22.50
N THR A 270 34.90 3.10 -22.22
CA THR A 270 35.75 3.94 -21.38
C THR A 270 35.26 3.88 -19.93
N ARG A 271 36.16 3.41 -19.06
CA ARG A 271 36.02 3.38 -17.61
C ARG A 271 35.90 4.80 -17.05
N ARG A 272 34.90 5.04 -16.19
CA ARG A 272 34.92 6.17 -15.24
C ARG A 272 35.62 5.72 -13.94
N PRO A 273 36.49 6.55 -13.35
CA PRO A 273 37.17 6.26 -12.09
C PRO A 273 36.19 6.32 -10.91
N ARG A 274 36.22 5.30 -10.04
CA ARG A 274 35.48 5.26 -8.77
C ARG A 274 36.42 5.57 -7.59
N ALA A 275 35.86 6.23 -6.58
CA ALA A 275 36.56 6.81 -5.43
C ALA A 275 37.15 5.74 -4.48
N PRO A 276 38.25 6.06 -3.76
CA PRO A 276 38.97 5.12 -2.91
C PRO A 276 38.39 5.09 -1.48
N SER A 277 37.32 4.33 -1.26
CA SER A 277 36.88 3.93 0.10
C SER A 277 35.73 2.91 0.02
N ASP A 278 35.98 1.73 -0.56
CA ASP A 278 35.05 0.59 -0.51
C ASP A 278 35.68 -0.55 0.31
N PRO A 279 35.25 -0.80 1.55
CA PRO A 279 35.91 -1.69 2.51
C PRO A 279 35.46 -3.16 2.38
N PHE A 280 34.89 -3.58 1.26
CA PHE A 280 34.32 -4.94 1.08
C PHE A 280 35.01 -5.79 0.01
N LEU A 281 36.32 -5.62 -0.23
CA LEU A 281 37.08 -6.52 -1.09
C LEU A 281 38.47 -6.85 -0.52
N ASP A 282 38.49 -7.56 0.60
CA ASP A 282 39.64 -8.37 1.02
C ASP A 282 39.14 -9.77 1.42
N THR A 283 39.05 -10.68 0.45
CA THR A 283 39.14 -12.12 0.73
C THR A 283 40.08 -12.76 -0.28
N PRO A 284 41.26 -13.26 0.15
CA PRO A 284 42.16 -13.97 -0.74
C PRO A 284 41.61 -15.34 -1.11
N ALA A 285 41.74 -15.68 -2.39
CA ALA A 285 41.47 -17.01 -2.93
C ALA A 285 42.44 -18.04 -2.36
N LEU A 286 41.93 -19.15 -1.84
CA LEU A 286 42.71 -20.35 -1.57
C LEU A 286 42.09 -21.59 -2.22
N SER A 287 43.02 -22.38 -2.75
CA SER A 287 42.92 -23.52 -3.63
C SER A 287 42.22 -24.77 -3.07
N THR A 288 41.55 -25.46 -3.98
CA THR A 288 41.50 -26.92 -4.25
C THR A 288 41.66 -27.97 -3.13
N SER A 289 40.75 -28.96 -3.24
CA SER A 289 40.84 -30.40 -2.93
C SER A 289 40.76 -30.87 -1.47
N TYR A 290 39.70 -31.62 -1.13
CA TYR A 290 39.77 -33.07 -0.85
C TYR A 290 38.36 -33.68 -0.80
N SER A 291 38.23 -34.90 -1.30
CA SER A 291 36.99 -35.68 -1.41
C SER A 291 36.76 -36.60 -0.20
N SER A 292 35.47 -36.97 -0.03
CA SER A 292 34.95 -38.31 0.33
C SER A 292 34.67 -38.71 1.78
N ALA A 293 33.52 -39.39 1.91
CA ALA A 293 33.02 -40.37 2.91
C ALA A 293 31.94 -39.80 3.87
N ASN A 294 30.63 -40.09 3.76
CA ASN A 294 29.85 -41.34 3.64
C ASN A 294 29.63 -42.09 4.97
N THR A 295 28.49 -41.82 5.63
CA THR A 295 27.69 -42.67 6.56
C THR A 295 26.42 -41.85 6.89
N GLY A 296 25.17 -42.31 6.87
CA GLY A 296 24.60 -43.64 7.03
C GLY A 296 23.57 -43.61 8.18
N LEU A 297 22.28 -43.64 7.82
CA LEU A 297 21.05 -44.07 8.54
C LEU A 297 20.83 -43.82 10.06
N SER A 298 19.59 -43.38 10.40
CA SER A 298 18.65 -43.94 11.42
C SER A 298 17.56 -42.88 11.78
N THR A 299 16.28 -43.03 11.40
CA THR A 299 15.14 -43.76 12.04
C THR A 299 14.62 -43.23 13.40
N SER A 300 13.45 -42.58 13.33
CA SER A 300 12.17 -42.84 14.06
C SER A 300 11.94 -42.59 15.56
N SER A 301 10.65 -42.26 15.83
CA SER A 301 9.83 -42.29 17.07
C SER A 301 10.06 -41.15 18.08
N SER A 302 9.07 -40.31 18.40
CA SER A 302 7.74 -40.49 19.04
C SER A 302 7.80 -40.99 20.47
N SER A 303 7.55 -40.07 21.42
CA SER A 303 6.87 -40.38 22.68
C SER A 303 6.36 -39.08 23.32
N ALA A 304 5.04 -38.99 23.41
CA ALA A 304 4.33 -38.15 24.35
C ALA A 304 4.72 -38.50 25.79
N VAL A 305 4.57 -37.55 26.72
CA VAL A 305 4.11 -37.69 28.12
C VAL A 305 4.52 -36.43 28.91
N ASP A 306 3.50 -35.66 29.29
CA ASP A 306 3.29 -35.06 30.63
C ASP A 306 4.24 -33.96 31.13
N GLU A 307 3.74 -32.71 31.17
CA GLU A 307 4.32 -31.62 31.99
C GLU A 307 3.21 -30.81 32.70
N PRO A 308 3.50 -30.26 33.90
CA PRO A 308 2.51 -29.96 34.93
C PRO A 308 1.88 -28.57 34.84
N ILE A 309 0.69 -28.49 35.43
CA ILE A 309 -0.15 -27.30 35.61
C ILE A 309 0.60 -26.24 36.44
N THR A 310 1.07 -25.17 35.78
CA THR A 310 1.56 -23.96 36.45
C THR A 310 0.41 -23.07 36.95
N PRO A 311 0.57 -22.41 38.11
CA PRO A 311 -0.49 -21.61 38.71
C PRO A 311 -0.74 -20.29 37.97
N THR A 312 -2.00 -20.05 37.64
CA THR A 312 -2.54 -18.81 37.07
C THR A 312 -2.34 -17.63 38.03
N THR A 313 -1.45 -16.70 37.70
CA THR A 313 -1.40 -15.36 38.33
C THR A 313 -2.34 -14.40 37.61
N PRO A 314 -3.09 -13.53 38.32
CA PRO A 314 -4.00 -12.57 37.70
C PRO A 314 -3.19 -11.48 36.96
N ASN A 315 -3.40 -11.37 35.65
CA ASN A 315 -2.65 -10.48 34.76
C ASN A 315 -3.51 -9.31 34.26
N THR A 316 -4.36 -8.75 35.13
CA THR A 316 -5.50 -7.93 34.69
C THR A 316 -5.23 -6.41 34.64
N GLU A 317 -4.14 -5.90 35.23
CA GLU A 317 -3.97 -4.44 35.40
C GLU A 317 -3.05 -3.73 34.38
N LEU A 318 -2.21 -4.48 33.65
CA LEU A 318 -1.32 -3.88 32.63
C LEU A 318 -1.93 -3.90 31.22
N ASP A 319 -2.91 -4.77 30.98
CA ASP A 319 -3.62 -4.83 29.71
C ASP A 319 -4.46 -3.56 29.46
N ASP A 320 -4.78 -2.81 30.52
CA ASP A 320 -5.56 -1.58 30.44
C ASP A 320 -4.73 -0.36 29.95
N LEU A 321 -3.39 -0.38 30.14
CA LEU A 321 -2.49 0.64 29.54
C LEU A 321 -2.25 0.41 28.04
N PHE A 322 -2.55 -0.80 27.57
CA PHE A 322 -2.56 -1.16 26.16
C PHE A 322 -3.98 -1.43 25.66
N ALA A 323 -5.00 -1.05 26.44
CA ALA A 323 -6.38 -1.17 26.03
C ALA A 323 -6.51 -0.44 24.71
N ARG A 324 -6.71 -1.23 23.65
CA ARG A 324 -7.07 -0.73 22.34
C ARG A 324 -8.21 0.24 22.60
N PRO A 325 -8.10 1.53 22.20
CA PRO A 325 -9.26 2.41 22.26
C PRO A 325 -10.44 1.63 21.66
N PRO A 326 -11.66 1.74 22.24
CA PRO A 326 -12.83 1.05 21.71
C PRO A 326 -12.82 1.23 20.20
N PRO A 327 -13.21 0.22 19.38
CA PRO A 327 -13.13 0.34 17.93
C PRO A 327 -13.92 1.56 17.50
N GLU A 328 -13.24 2.71 17.45
CA GLU A 328 -13.67 3.93 16.81
C GLU A 328 -13.73 3.50 15.38
N ARG A 329 -14.95 3.12 15.00
CA ARG A 329 -15.40 2.69 13.68
C ARG A 329 -14.23 2.31 12.82
N ASP A 330 -13.95 1.01 12.69
CA ASP A 330 -13.01 0.48 11.72
C ASP A 330 -12.85 1.50 10.60
N PHE A 331 -11.77 2.29 10.69
CA PHE A 331 -11.24 3.00 9.54
C PHE A 331 -10.66 1.89 8.69
N CYS A 332 -11.50 0.92 8.28
CA CYS A 332 -11.37 0.26 7.03
C CYS A 332 -11.00 1.40 6.10
N GLU A 333 -9.75 1.35 5.63
CA GLU A 333 -9.31 1.96 4.39
C GLU A 333 -10.41 1.68 3.40
N SER A 334 -11.41 2.55 3.41
CA SER A 334 -12.62 2.36 2.65
C SER A 334 -12.14 2.82 1.31
N ASP A 335 -11.69 1.88 0.47
CA ASP A 335 -11.24 2.06 -0.90
C ASP A 335 -11.85 3.36 -1.45
N TYR A 336 -11.09 4.45 -1.38
CA TYR A 336 -11.61 5.79 -1.67
C TYR A 336 -11.55 5.99 -3.19
N MET A 337 -12.16 5.04 -3.89
CA MET A 337 -12.33 5.08 -5.32
C MET A 337 -13.34 6.16 -5.65
N ARG A 338 -12.94 7.03 -6.57
CA ARG A 338 -13.73 8.18 -6.97
C ARG A 338 -13.86 8.20 -8.47
N THR A 339 -15.09 8.32 -8.93
CA THR A 339 -15.40 8.42 -10.35
C THR A 339 -15.36 9.89 -10.78
N TRP A 340 -14.45 10.21 -11.68
CA TRP A 340 -14.30 11.50 -12.34
C TRP A 340 -14.95 11.43 -13.73
N THR A 341 -16.00 12.20 -13.96
CA THR A 341 -16.63 12.31 -15.27
C THR A 341 -15.94 13.40 -16.08
N ALA A 342 -15.39 13.02 -17.23
CA ALA A 342 -14.71 13.91 -18.16
C ALA A 342 -15.56 15.13 -18.52
N PRO A 343 -14.97 16.34 -18.68
CA PRO A 343 -15.73 17.57 -18.86
C PRO A 343 -16.39 17.63 -20.24
N ASP A 344 -17.41 18.48 -20.35
CA ASP A 344 -18.14 18.69 -21.61
C ASP A 344 -17.48 19.78 -22.48
N LEU A 345 -16.19 19.59 -22.77
CA LEU A 345 -15.43 20.46 -23.67
C LEU A 345 -15.63 20.04 -25.13
N THR A 346 -15.32 20.95 -26.05
CA THR A 346 -15.38 20.64 -27.50
C THR A 346 -14.15 19.86 -27.96
N ASN A 347 -14.27 19.06 -29.03
CA ASN A 347 -13.15 18.36 -29.66
C ASN A 347 -11.96 19.27 -30.03
N PRO A 348 -12.15 20.42 -30.71
CA PRO A 348 -11.02 21.30 -31.01
C PRO A 348 -10.28 21.76 -29.75
N GLU A 349 -11.01 21.96 -28.66
CA GLU A 349 -10.42 22.35 -27.39
C GLU A 349 -9.63 21.20 -26.75
N PHE A 350 -10.19 19.99 -26.67
CA PHE A 350 -9.43 18.81 -26.22
C PHE A 350 -8.15 18.61 -27.04
N LEU A 351 -8.22 18.76 -28.36
CA LEU A 351 -7.05 18.65 -29.23
C LEU A 351 -6.00 19.73 -28.93
N SER A 352 -6.42 20.96 -28.66
CA SER A 352 -5.49 22.02 -28.24
C SER A 352 -4.83 21.71 -26.90
N LEU A 353 -5.58 21.17 -25.93
CA LEU A 353 -5.03 20.80 -24.62
C LEU A 353 -4.11 19.58 -24.71
N LEU A 354 -4.38 18.64 -25.63
CA LEU A 354 -3.56 17.44 -25.84
C LEU A 354 -2.14 17.77 -26.34
N THR A 355 -1.92 18.92 -26.97
CA THR A 355 -0.57 19.33 -27.42
C THR A 355 0.36 19.69 -26.27
N LEU A 356 -0.19 19.95 -25.07
CA LEU A 356 0.58 20.29 -23.88
C LEU A 356 1.32 19.10 -23.27
N PHE A 357 0.84 17.88 -23.53
CA PHE A 357 1.42 16.68 -22.91
C PHE A 357 2.78 16.34 -23.52
N PRO A 358 3.80 16.08 -22.69
CA PRO A 358 5.12 15.78 -23.18
C PRO A 358 5.16 14.43 -23.92
N PRO A 359 6.11 14.22 -24.86
CA PRO A 359 6.17 13.02 -25.70
C PRO A 359 6.22 11.70 -24.92
N PHE A 360 6.79 11.67 -23.72
CA PHE A 360 6.88 10.45 -22.91
C PHE A 360 5.53 10.01 -22.31
N ILE A 361 4.52 10.89 -22.32
CA ILE A 361 3.14 10.53 -22.00
C ILE A 361 2.40 10.12 -23.28
N SER A 362 2.53 10.92 -24.35
CA SER A 362 1.73 10.76 -25.57
C SER A 362 2.20 9.68 -26.54
N ARG A 363 3.42 9.14 -26.38
CA ARG A 363 3.95 8.04 -27.20
C ARG A 363 3.41 6.66 -26.82
N ASN A 364 2.75 6.54 -25.67
CA ASN A 364 2.21 5.25 -25.25
C ASN A 364 1.01 4.84 -26.10
N THR A 365 0.91 3.54 -26.41
CA THR A 365 -0.24 2.98 -27.11
C THR A 365 -1.50 3.23 -26.29
N LEU A 366 -2.45 3.96 -26.86
CA LEU A 366 -3.73 4.25 -26.21
C LEU A 366 -4.65 3.03 -26.31
N PRO A 367 -5.04 2.39 -25.21
CA PRO A 367 -6.08 1.36 -25.25
C PRO A 367 -7.41 1.99 -25.64
N ARG A 368 -8.17 1.27 -26.46
CA ARG A 368 -9.45 1.70 -27.00
C ARG A 368 -10.58 0.94 -26.33
N PHE A 369 -11.75 1.56 -26.24
CA PHE A 369 -12.94 0.84 -25.82
C PHE A 369 -13.27 -0.26 -26.84
N PRO A 370 -13.74 -1.43 -26.39
CA PRO A 370 -14.22 -2.48 -27.28
C PRO A 370 -15.32 -1.90 -28.16
N VAL A 371 -15.16 -2.01 -29.48
CA VAL A 371 -16.25 -1.68 -30.38
C VAL A 371 -17.20 -2.86 -30.33
N THR A 372 -18.40 -2.67 -29.77
CA THR A 372 -19.49 -3.64 -29.93
C THR A 372 -19.83 -3.66 -31.42
N SER A 373 -19.10 -4.49 -32.17
CA SER A 373 -19.55 -4.90 -33.49
C SER A 373 -20.92 -5.51 -33.26
N VAL A 374 -21.96 -4.88 -33.79
CA VAL A 374 -23.32 -5.39 -33.78
C VAL A 374 -23.24 -6.80 -34.36
N SER A 375 -23.12 -7.80 -33.49
CA SER A 375 -23.16 -9.19 -33.87
C SER A 375 -24.55 -9.37 -34.45
N ARG A 376 -24.62 -9.64 -35.75
CA ARG A 376 -25.87 -9.93 -36.46
C ARG A 376 -26.51 -11.25 -36.02
N ARG A 377 -26.02 -11.88 -34.95
CA ARG A 377 -26.68 -13.03 -34.34
C ARG A 377 -27.60 -12.54 -33.23
N PRO A 378 -28.92 -12.80 -33.32
CA PRO A 378 -29.82 -12.55 -32.20
C PRO A 378 -29.30 -13.32 -30.99
N ALA A 379 -29.30 -12.68 -29.82
CA ALA A 379 -28.92 -13.32 -28.57
C ALA A 379 -29.86 -14.49 -28.31
N ASP A 380 -29.33 -15.70 -28.16
CA ASP A 380 -30.09 -16.85 -27.70
C ASP A 380 -30.54 -16.56 -26.26
N ILE A 381 -31.86 -16.45 -26.08
CA ILE A 381 -32.55 -16.00 -24.87
C ILE A 381 -32.42 -16.97 -23.68
N GLU A 382 -31.78 -18.13 -23.86
CA GLU A 382 -31.74 -19.21 -22.85
C GLU A 382 -30.52 -19.15 -21.91
N GLU A 383 -29.51 -18.33 -22.19
CA GLU A 383 -28.36 -18.14 -21.30
C GLU A 383 -28.67 -16.97 -20.36
N GLY A 384 -29.06 -17.28 -19.12
CA GLY A 384 -29.46 -16.30 -18.11
C GLY A 384 -28.44 -15.17 -17.95
N GLU A 385 -28.71 -14.03 -18.61
CA GLU A 385 -27.94 -12.80 -18.50
C GLU A 385 -27.99 -12.33 -17.05
N ALA A 386 -26.95 -12.68 -16.30
CA ALA A 386 -26.56 -11.93 -15.13
C ALA A 386 -26.39 -10.48 -15.59
N MET A 387 -27.35 -9.64 -15.24
CA MET A 387 -27.49 -8.22 -15.59
C MET A 387 -26.39 -7.33 -14.99
N GLN A 388 -25.17 -7.86 -14.80
CA GLN A 388 -23.95 -7.08 -14.79
C GLN A 388 -23.56 -6.89 -16.25
N ALA A 389 -24.15 -5.87 -16.88
CA ALA A 389 -23.65 -5.36 -18.15
C ALA A 389 -22.14 -5.20 -18.01
N ASP A 390 -21.41 -6.05 -18.74
CA ASP A 390 -19.95 -6.14 -18.72
C ASP A 390 -19.44 -4.75 -19.10
N ARG A 391 -19.16 -3.92 -18.08
CA ARG A 391 -18.74 -2.54 -18.30
C ARG A 391 -17.43 -2.66 -19.05
N GLN A 392 -17.44 -2.17 -20.28
CA GLN A 392 -16.27 -2.18 -21.12
C GLN A 392 -15.21 -1.24 -20.55
N GLU A 393 -14.44 -1.78 -19.61
CA GLU A 393 -13.45 -1.09 -18.82
C GLU A 393 -12.08 -1.21 -19.48
N ILE A 394 -11.33 -0.12 -19.47
CA ILE A 394 -9.93 -0.10 -19.84
C ILE A 394 -9.13 0.52 -18.69
N LYS A 395 -7.88 0.08 -18.53
CA LYS A 395 -6.98 0.58 -17.48
C LYS A 395 -5.86 1.38 -18.12
N VAL A 396 -5.68 2.61 -17.65
CA VAL A 396 -4.57 3.49 -18.08
C VAL A 396 -4.02 4.25 -16.90
N GLY A 397 -2.70 4.16 -16.69
CA GLY A 397 -2.05 4.76 -15.54
C GLY A 397 -2.52 4.07 -14.25
N THR A 398 -3.01 4.85 -13.29
CA THR A 398 -3.53 4.36 -12.00
C THR A 398 -5.05 4.18 -11.96
N GLY A 399 -5.77 4.51 -13.04
CA GLY A 399 -7.24 4.49 -13.03
C GLY A 399 -7.86 3.53 -14.04
N THR A 400 -9.12 3.22 -13.77
CA THR A 400 -10.00 2.45 -14.65
C THR A 400 -10.98 3.41 -15.31
N MET A 401 -11.25 3.26 -16.59
CA MET A 401 -12.15 4.14 -17.32
C MET A 401 -13.14 3.36 -18.18
N TRP A 402 -14.35 3.88 -18.31
CA TRP A 402 -15.45 3.29 -19.07
C TRP A 402 -16.34 4.40 -19.65
N LEU A 403 -17.21 4.03 -20.59
CA LEU A 403 -18.20 4.94 -21.16
C LEU A 403 -19.31 5.20 -20.14
N GLY A 404 -19.50 6.46 -19.76
CA GLY A 404 -20.61 6.87 -18.91
C GLY A 404 -21.94 6.96 -19.67
N THR A 405 -23.02 7.06 -18.92
CA THR A 405 -24.38 7.27 -19.47
C THR A 405 -24.63 8.72 -19.90
N LYS A 406 -23.84 9.67 -19.39
CA LYS A 406 -23.98 11.09 -19.71
C LYS A 406 -23.51 11.37 -21.14
N ARG A 407 -24.40 11.97 -21.94
CA ARG A 407 -24.05 12.46 -23.29
C ARG A 407 -23.40 13.84 -23.22
N ARG A 408 -22.57 14.14 -24.21
CA ARG A 408 -22.01 15.47 -24.46
C ARG A 408 -23.06 16.38 -25.06
N THR A 409 -22.95 17.68 -24.80
CA THR A 409 -23.92 18.65 -25.34
C THR A 409 -23.69 18.91 -26.83
N ASP A 410 -24.70 19.48 -27.48
CA ASP A 410 -24.64 19.80 -28.90
C ASP A 410 -23.47 20.73 -29.24
N GLY A 411 -22.89 20.52 -30.42
CA GLY A 411 -21.70 21.26 -30.87
C GLY A 411 -20.37 20.73 -30.33
N TRP A 412 -20.36 19.64 -29.55
CA TRP A 412 -19.12 19.03 -29.02
C TRP A 412 -18.10 18.67 -30.09
N GLN A 413 -18.55 18.27 -31.29
CA GLN A 413 -17.67 17.92 -32.42
C GLN A 413 -16.93 19.14 -33.00
N GLY A 414 -17.35 20.35 -32.63
CA GLY A 414 -16.93 21.60 -33.24
C GLY A 414 -17.64 21.88 -34.57
N ASN A 415 -17.18 22.94 -35.22
CA ASN A 415 -17.72 23.43 -36.48
C ASN A 415 -17.42 22.46 -37.62
N TRP A 416 -18.19 22.54 -38.71
CA TRP A 416 -18.02 21.69 -39.91
C TRP A 416 -16.57 21.66 -40.40
N TRP A 417 -15.89 22.82 -40.42
CA TRP A 417 -14.49 22.91 -40.83
C TRP A 417 -13.53 22.11 -39.94
N THR A 418 -13.77 22.09 -38.63
CA THR A 418 -12.98 21.29 -37.68
C THR A 418 -13.19 19.80 -37.96
N ARG A 419 -14.43 19.39 -38.23
CA ARG A 419 -14.76 18.00 -38.58
C ARG A 419 -14.09 17.58 -39.88
N PHE A 420 -14.08 18.47 -40.88
CA PHE A 420 -13.39 18.25 -42.14
C PHE A 420 -11.88 18.09 -41.96
N LYS A 421 -11.23 18.96 -41.17
CA LYS A 421 -9.80 18.82 -40.83
C LYS A 421 -9.49 17.50 -40.11
N LEU A 422 -10.35 17.09 -39.17
CA LEU A 422 -10.18 15.83 -38.46
C LEU A 422 -10.37 14.61 -39.36
N TRP A 423 -11.31 14.71 -40.31
CA TRP A 423 -11.50 13.69 -41.32
C TRP A 423 -10.29 13.59 -42.25
N LEU A 424 -9.76 14.72 -42.74
CA LEU A 424 -8.53 14.74 -43.54
C LEU A 424 -7.35 14.11 -42.81
N ALA A 425 -7.12 14.52 -41.55
CA ALA A 425 -6.06 13.95 -40.73
C ALA A 425 -6.24 12.45 -40.43
N ARG A 426 -7.46 11.91 -40.57
CA ARG A 426 -7.74 10.46 -40.45
C ARG A 426 -7.50 9.71 -41.75
N VAL A 427 -7.69 10.35 -42.90
CA VAL A 427 -7.55 9.72 -44.22
C VAL A 427 -6.11 9.75 -44.70
N PHE A 428 -5.37 10.80 -44.37
CA PHE A 428 -4.04 11.09 -44.96
C PHE A 428 -2.87 10.98 -43.98
N CYS A 429 -3.11 10.77 -42.68
CA CYS A 429 -2.10 10.49 -41.65
C CYS A 429 -2.44 9.20 -40.92
#